data_AF-A0AAJ2VE28-F1
#
_entry.id   AF-A0AAJ2VE28-F1
#
_cell.length_a   1.000
_cell.length_b   1.000
_cell.length_c   1.000
_cell.angle_alpha   90.00
_cell.angle_beta   90.00
_cell.angle_gamma   90.00
#
_symmetry.space_group_name_H-M   'P 1'
#
loop_
_entity.id
_entity.type
_entity.pdbx_description
1 polymer ?
#
loop_
_entity_poly.entity_id
_entity_poly.type
_entity_poly.pdbx_seq_one_letter_code
_entity_poly.pdbx_strand_id
1 'polypeptide(L)'
;MMLSMLAPAAVKDVLRFPGGIHCLRLGGESIPRIILKLPTNFLLSLKVNKGFKIYAVPVEVSGSASVGLLCAFFDDADSPLTCWRLLDHCDDTLDLLHALSKREVLVHIFDEQNRELLGYRAEIDSPLVSKVRLEHAAYPEFDQKSFHLAHEQATAWIGLRSAQDDADAIQVHFTESLVPEDLMVMDLRYDQYTFHGSKGFGFTSLEREDAGRYQEMDIINLLHRVFRPDQIYHAPKRFYDKEEIADIVVITDSTCMIVQAKDSPNTEQTQNRTLQRKKLASVHMLKGALKQISGAVKYIVRNRPFRMLMNGQEISIDLGKRQIISLAVVREMFIDTYTEYSQELFSLFDEVNFPCIALDYAELHSYTSYCRDERHFLGAYFQVFNFARSNGSFPRLRFGLEDAAILMRESGVDGA
;
A
#
# COMPACT_ATOMS: atom_id res chain seq x y z
N MET A 1 -23.37 0.18 11.26
CA MET A 1 -23.67 1.19 10.22
C MET A 1 -22.37 1.85 9.80
N MET A 2 -22.18 2.15 8.51
CA MET A 2 -20.92 2.67 7.94
C MET A 2 -20.54 4.03 8.54
N LEU A 3 -19.28 4.21 8.94
CA LEU A 3 -18.76 5.48 9.48
C LEU A 3 -18.86 6.59 8.43
N SER A 4 -18.55 6.26 7.18
CA SER A 4 -18.67 7.15 6.01
C SER A 4 -20.07 7.75 5.83
N MET A 5 -21.12 7.05 6.27
CA MET A 5 -22.50 7.55 6.23
C MET A 5 -22.90 8.28 7.51
N LEU A 6 -22.44 7.79 8.66
CA LEU A 6 -22.83 8.31 9.97
C LEU A 6 -22.15 9.64 10.34
N ALA A 7 -20.87 9.77 10.00
CA ALA A 7 -20.03 10.90 10.41
C ALA A 7 -19.13 11.37 9.25
N PRO A 8 -19.71 11.83 8.13
CA PRO A 8 -18.96 12.18 6.93
C PRO A 8 -17.91 13.29 7.15
N ALA A 9 -18.15 14.19 8.13
CA ALA A 9 -17.18 15.20 8.51
C ALA A 9 -15.92 14.59 9.14
N ALA A 10 -16.09 13.66 10.08
CA ALA A 10 -14.98 12.99 10.76
C ALA A 10 -14.23 12.02 9.85
N VAL A 11 -14.90 11.51 8.82
CA VAL A 11 -14.27 10.65 7.80
C VAL A 11 -13.21 11.42 7.02
N LYS A 12 -13.33 12.75 6.83
CA LYS A 12 -12.30 13.54 6.14
C LYS A 12 -10.91 13.38 6.76
N ASP A 13 -10.83 13.27 8.08
CA ASP A 13 -9.56 13.06 8.78
C ASP A 13 -9.05 11.62 8.60
N VAL A 14 -9.96 10.64 8.57
CA VAL A 14 -9.63 9.26 8.19
C VAL A 14 -9.07 9.17 6.78
N LEU A 15 -9.59 9.94 5.82
CA LEU A 15 -9.11 9.93 4.43
C LEU A 15 -7.67 10.47 4.28
N ARG A 16 -7.24 11.36 5.18
CA ARG A 16 -5.91 12.00 5.18
C ARG A 16 -4.82 11.05 5.69
N PHE A 17 -5.18 10.14 6.59
CA PHE A 17 -4.28 9.14 7.12
C PHE A 17 -3.84 8.18 5.99
N PRO A 18 -2.54 8.00 5.70
CA PRO A 18 -2.09 7.22 4.57
C PRO A 18 -2.30 5.70 4.76
N GLY A 19 -2.20 5.20 5.99
CA GLY A 19 -2.32 3.77 6.27
C GLY A 19 -1.90 3.41 7.69
N GLY A 20 -2.46 2.32 8.20
CA GLY A 20 -2.13 1.71 9.48
C GLY A 20 -3.26 1.72 10.50
N ILE A 21 -2.94 1.86 11.79
CA ILE A 21 -3.90 1.91 12.89
C ILE A 21 -4.03 3.32 13.47
N HIS A 22 -5.27 3.78 13.61
CA HIS A 22 -5.61 5.09 14.16
C HIS A 22 -6.86 5.00 15.04
N CYS A 23 -7.13 6.05 15.82
CA CYS A 23 -8.32 6.14 16.66
C CYS A 23 -9.10 7.40 16.30
N LEU A 24 -10.43 7.30 16.28
CA LEU A 24 -11.31 8.44 16.07
C LEU A 24 -12.29 8.54 17.24
N ARG A 25 -12.40 9.74 17.81
CA ARG A 25 -13.42 10.06 18.82
C ARG A 25 -14.50 10.94 18.21
N LEU A 26 -15.75 10.47 18.29
CA LEU A 26 -16.92 11.27 17.96
C LEU A 26 -17.51 11.86 19.23
N GLY A 27 -17.81 13.16 19.22
CA GLY A 27 -18.40 13.84 20.37
C GLY A 27 -19.73 13.19 20.77
N GLY A 28 -19.87 12.87 22.07
CA GLY A 28 -21.08 12.27 22.63
C GLY A 28 -21.17 10.73 22.53
N GLU A 29 -20.18 10.07 21.93
CA GLU A 29 -20.11 8.60 21.91
C GLU A 29 -19.31 8.04 23.09
N SER A 30 -19.79 6.94 23.67
CA SER A 30 -19.12 6.24 24.78
C SER A 30 -18.17 5.14 24.32
N ILE A 31 -18.34 4.63 23.10
CA ILE A 31 -17.55 3.54 22.53
C ILE A 31 -16.54 4.15 21.55
N PRO A 32 -15.22 3.99 21.78
CA PRO A 32 -14.21 4.54 20.89
C PRO A 32 -14.15 3.76 19.58
N ARG A 33 -13.66 4.41 18.53
CA ARG A 33 -13.53 3.84 17.19
C ARG A 33 -12.08 3.64 16.81
N ILE A 34 -11.70 2.41 16.47
CA ILE A 34 -10.42 2.08 15.87
C ILE A 34 -10.59 2.10 14.36
N ILE A 35 -9.69 2.80 13.68
CA ILE A 35 -9.63 2.89 12.23
C ILE A 35 -8.42 2.09 11.77
N LEU A 36 -8.64 1.14 10.87
CA LEU A 36 -7.60 0.41 10.17
C LEU A 36 -7.63 0.80 8.71
N LYS A 37 -6.52 1.29 8.16
CA LYS A 37 -6.37 1.52 6.71
C LYS A 37 -5.26 0.64 6.17
N LEU A 38 -5.65 -0.43 5.51
CA LEU A 38 -4.75 -1.55 5.23
C LEU A 38 -4.96 -2.09 3.81
N PRO A 39 -3.97 -2.82 3.28
CA PRO A 39 -4.13 -3.51 2.02
C PRO A 39 -5.25 -4.52 1.95
N THR A 40 -5.88 -4.65 0.77
CA THR A 40 -7.07 -5.49 0.58
C THR A 40 -6.81 -6.96 0.99
N ASN A 41 -5.58 -7.46 0.88
CA ASN A 41 -5.20 -8.79 1.38
C ASN A 41 -5.25 -8.91 2.91
N PHE A 42 -5.02 -7.83 3.66
CA PHE A 42 -5.15 -7.79 5.13
C PHE A 42 -6.62 -7.88 5.53
N LEU A 43 -7.49 -7.17 4.82
CA LEU A 43 -8.93 -7.12 5.07
C LEU A 43 -9.55 -8.52 4.95
N LEU A 44 -9.11 -9.32 3.97
CA LEU A 44 -9.59 -10.69 3.83
C LEU A 44 -9.19 -11.55 5.02
N SER A 45 -7.93 -11.47 5.48
CA SER A 45 -7.48 -12.20 6.67
C SER A 45 -8.25 -11.79 7.93
N LEU A 46 -8.58 -10.51 8.07
CA LEU A 46 -9.43 -9.98 9.14
C LEU A 46 -10.84 -10.56 9.11
N LYS A 47 -11.46 -10.63 7.93
CA LYS A 47 -12.80 -11.20 7.74
C LYS A 47 -12.83 -12.69 8.10
N VAL A 48 -11.85 -13.46 7.64
CA VAL A 48 -11.76 -14.92 7.87
C VAL A 48 -11.48 -15.24 9.33
N ASN A 49 -10.50 -14.56 9.95
CA ASN A 49 -10.09 -14.86 11.32
C ASN A 49 -10.97 -14.21 12.39
N LYS A 50 -11.87 -13.30 11.99
CA LYS A 50 -12.73 -12.52 12.89
C LYS A 50 -11.94 -11.82 14.00
N GLY A 51 -10.78 -11.27 13.66
CA GLY A 51 -9.93 -10.57 14.62
C GLY A 51 -8.48 -10.45 14.19
N PHE A 52 -7.68 -9.85 15.07
CA PHE A 52 -6.24 -9.68 14.91
C PHE A 52 -5.55 -9.49 16.26
N LYS A 53 -4.21 -9.50 16.26
CA LYS A 53 -3.42 -9.24 17.47
C LYS A 53 -2.64 -7.93 17.34
N ILE A 54 -2.40 -7.27 18.47
CA ILE A 54 -1.56 -6.09 18.59
C ILE A 54 -0.48 -6.37 19.63
N TYR A 55 0.77 -6.30 19.21
CA TYR A 55 1.94 -6.46 20.08
C TYR A 55 2.46 -5.11 20.53
N ALA A 56 2.66 -4.94 21.83
CA ALA A 56 3.44 -3.85 22.39
C ALA A 56 4.93 -4.21 22.32
N VAL A 57 5.57 -3.81 21.23
CA VAL A 57 6.96 -4.16 20.92
C VAL A 57 7.90 -3.15 21.56
N PRO A 58 8.79 -3.59 22.47
CA PRO A 58 9.80 -2.71 23.05
C PRO A 58 10.83 -2.34 21.98
N VAL A 59 11.17 -1.05 21.91
CA VAL A 59 12.21 -0.53 21.03
C VAL A 59 13.13 0.41 21.81
N GLU A 60 14.41 0.42 21.48
CA GLU A 60 15.37 1.36 22.06
C GLU A 60 15.79 2.38 21.02
N VAL A 61 15.56 3.65 21.32
CA VAL A 61 15.78 4.74 20.38
C VAL A 61 16.51 5.87 21.08
N SER A 62 17.69 6.24 20.56
CA SER A 62 18.53 7.30 21.14
C SER A 62 18.84 7.08 22.64
N GLY A 63 19.02 5.82 23.05
CA GLY A 63 19.29 5.42 24.44
C GLY A 63 18.07 5.50 25.37
N SER A 64 16.88 5.73 24.84
CA SER A 64 15.61 5.73 25.57
C SER A 64 14.77 4.53 25.18
N ALA A 65 14.27 3.80 26.18
CA ALA A 65 13.30 2.73 25.96
C ALA A 65 11.93 3.31 25.58
N SER A 66 11.35 2.83 24.50
CA SER A 66 10.02 3.19 24.03
C SER A 66 9.28 1.94 23.56
N VAL A 67 8.07 2.12 23.05
CA VAL A 67 7.20 1.05 22.56
C VAL A 67 6.57 1.47 21.25
N GLY A 68 6.44 0.53 20.32
CA GLY A 68 5.51 0.68 19.21
C GLY A 68 4.49 -0.46 19.17
N LEU A 69 3.43 -0.23 18.42
CA LEU A 69 2.36 -1.19 18.18
C LEU A 69 2.62 -1.88 16.85
N LEU A 70 2.71 -3.20 16.90
CA LEU A 70 2.73 -4.04 15.72
C LEU A 70 1.40 -4.80 15.65
N CYS A 71 0.56 -4.45 14.69
CA CYS A 71 -0.66 -5.17 14.39
C CYS A 71 -0.34 -6.36 13.48
N ALA A 72 -0.77 -7.56 13.84
CA ALA A 72 -0.54 -8.78 13.07
C ALA A 72 -1.86 -9.40 12.60
N PHE A 73 -1.92 -9.69 11.31
CA PHE A 73 -3.07 -10.24 10.61
C PHE A 73 -2.66 -11.60 10.02
N PHE A 74 -3.11 -12.67 10.66
CA PHE A 74 -2.62 -14.03 10.41
C PHE A 74 -3.21 -14.64 9.13
N ASP A 75 -2.64 -14.30 7.98
CA ASP A 75 -2.84 -15.08 6.74
C ASP A 75 -1.96 -16.34 6.70
N ASP A 76 -0.86 -16.33 7.45
CA ASP A 76 0.03 -17.44 7.78
C ASP A 76 0.32 -17.39 9.29
N ALA A 77 0.38 -18.56 9.93
CA ALA A 77 0.55 -18.65 11.38
C ALA A 77 1.93 -18.15 11.84
N ASP A 78 2.97 -18.37 11.03
CA ASP A 78 4.36 -18.09 11.36
C ASP A 78 4.83 -16.76 10.78
N SER A 79 4.26 -16.31 9.66
CA SER A 79 4.61 -15.05 9.00
C SER A 79 3.36 -14.21 8.71
N PRO A 80 2.71 -13.63 9.74
CA PRO A 80 1.52 -12.82 9.54
C PRO A 80 1.84 -11.55 8.74
N LEU A 81 0.85 -11.03 8.03
CA LEU A 81 0.88 -9.66 7.53
C LEU A 81 0.95 -8.70 8.72
N THR A 82 1.78 -7.66 8.63
CA THR A 82 2.01 -6.74 9.75
C THR A 82 1.83 -5.28 9.36
N CYS A 83 1.40 -4.48 10.33
CA CYS A 83 1.39 -3.04 10.26
C CYS A 83 2.02 -2.46 11.54
N TRP A 84 2.94 -1.51 11.36
CA TRP A 84 3.71 -0.91 12.45
C TRP A 84 3.30 0.54 12.72
N ARG A 85 3.19 0.90 14.00
CA ARG A 85 3.06 2.28 14.46
C ARG A 85 3.95 2.51 15.69
N LEU A 86 4.92 3.40 15.55
CA LEU A 86 5.68 3.90 16.71
C LEU A 86 4.80 4.84 17.55
N LEU A 87 4.89 4.76 18.89
CA LEU A 87 4.10 5.60 19.79
C LEU A 87 4.93 6.78 20.28
N ASP A 88 4.44 7.99 19.99
CA ASP A 88 5.04 9.29 20.31
C ASP A 88 4.14 10.11 21.26
N HIS A 89 4.62 11.27 21.70
CA HIS A 89 3.85 12.16 22.59
C HIS A 89 2.84 13.01 21.83
N CYS A 90 1.78 12.40 21.30
CA CYS A 90 0.68 13.14 20.65
C CYS A 90 -0.71 12.67 21.11
N ASP A 91 -1.72 13.52 20.90
CA ASP A 91 -3.11 13.24 21.24
C ASP A 91 -3.64 11.98 20.54
N ASP A 92 -3.24 11.74 19.29
CA ASP A 92 -3.63 10.54 18.53
C ASP A 92 -3.12 9.25 19.17
N THR A 93 -1.95 9.29 19.79
CA THR A 93 -1.36 8.16 20.52
C THR A 93 -2.14 7.93 21.81
N LEU A 94 -2.43 8.98 22.58
CA LEU A 94 -3.23 8.88 23.80
C LEU A 94 -4.65 8.36 23.53
N ASP A 95 -5.26 8.80 22.43
CA ASP A 95 -6.59 8.37 22.03
C ASP A 95 -6.62 6.90 21.62
N LEU A 96 -5.61 6.44 20.88
CA LEU A 96 -5.46 5.03 20.54
C LEU A 96 -5.23 4.16 21.78
N LEU A 97 -4.33 4.57 22.69
CA LEU A 97 -4.09 3.84 23.94
C LEU A 97 -5.36 3.77 24.80
N HIS A 98 -6.13 4.85 24.85
CA HIS A 98 -7.42 4.85 25.51
C HIS A 98 -8.39 3.85 24.89
N ALA A 99 -8.48 3.79 23.56
CA ALA A 99 -9.32 2.81 22.88
C ALA A 99 -8.89 1.36 23.19
N LEU A 100 -7.58 1.08 23.19
CA LEU A 100 -7.03 -0.24 23.53
C LEU A 100 -7.21 -0.62 25.01
N SER A 101 -7.47 0.36 25.89
CA SER A 101 -7.80 0.10 27.30
C SER A 101 -9.27 -0.29 27.52
N LYS A 102 -10.15 -0.04 26.54
CA LYS A 102 -11.57 -0.39 26.62
C LYS A 102 -11.78 -1.85 26.28
N ARG A 103 -12.81 -2.45 26.89
CA ARG A 103 -13.24 -3.81 26.57
C ARG A 103 -13.94 -3.89 25.22
N GLU A 104 -14.65 -2.83 24.84
CA GLU A 104 -15.45 -2.80 23.62
C GLU A 104 -15.08 -1.59 22.77
N VAL A 105 -14.95 -1.82 21.46
CA VAL A 105 -14.62 -0.80 20.46
C VAL A 105 -15.43 -1.04 19.18
N LEU A 106 -15.52 -0.01 18.33
CA LEU A 106 -15.96 -0.16 16.94
C LEU A 106 -14.73 -0.11 16.03
N VAL A 107 -14.52 -1.13 15.21
CA VAL A 107 -13.42 -1.21 14.25
C VAL A 107 -13.97 -0.91 12.86
N HIS A 108 -13.46 0.14 12.21
CA HIS A 108 -13.77 0.46 10.81
C HIS A 108 -12.53 0.23 9.96
N ILE A 109 -12.70 -0.51 8.88
CA ILE A 109 -11.58 -0.98 8.06
C ILE A 109 -11.72 -0.45 6.64
N PHE A 110 -10.75 0.37 6.27
CA PHE A 110 -10.62 1.02 4.99
C PHE A 110 -9.49 0.36 4.20
N ASP A 111 -9.61 0.36 2.87
CA ASP A 111 -8.50 0.03 2.01
C ASP A 111 -7.63 1.27 1.67
N GLU A 112 -6.58 1.07 0.88
CA GLU A 112 -5.66 2.13 0.47
C GLU A 112 -6.33 3.22 -0.38
N GLN A 113 -7.46 2.90 -1.00
CA GLN A 113 -8.29 3.84 -1.76
C GLN A 113 -9.34 4.55 -0.91
N ASN A 114 -9.25 4.39 0.42
CA ASN A 114 -10.18 4.95 1.38
C ASN A 114 -11.63 4.44 1.27
N ARG A 115 -11.82 3.22 0.79
CA ARG A 115 -13.14 2.58 0.75
C ARG A 115 -13.36 1.84 2.06
N GLU A 116 -14.42 2.16 2.80
CA GLU A 116 -14.82 1.43 4.00
C GLU A 116 -15.43 0.08 3.59
N LEU A 117 -14.64 -0.99 3.64
CA LEU A 117 -15.06 -2.31 3.13
C LEU A 117 -15.54 -3.25 4.24
N LEU A 118 -15.10 -3.04 5.48
CA LEU A 118 -15.53 -3.83 6.63
C LEU A 118 -15.72 -2.92 7.85
N GLY A 119 -16.57 -3.36 8.77
CA GLY A 119 -16.78 -2.69 10.03
C GLY A 119 -17.33 -3.67 11.05
N TYR A 120 -16.78 -3.67 12.25
CA TYR A 120 -17.13 -4.62 13.31
C TYR A 120 -17.26 -3.94 14.66
N ARG A 121 -18.19 -4.41 15.47
CA ARG A 121 -18.05 -4.32 16.92
C ARG A 121 -17.00 -5.36 17.34
N ALA A 122 -16.10 -4.96 18.22
CA ALA A 122 -15.03 -5.83 18.67
C ALA A 122 -14.86 -5.78 20.19
N GLU A 123 -14.44 -6.91 20.74
CA GLU A 123 -13.97 -7.02 22.11
C GLU A 123 -12.44 -7.01 22.12
N ILE A 124 -11.86 -6.24 23.05
CA ILE A 124 -10.43 -6.20 23.29
C ILE A 124 -10.13 -6.96 24.58
N ASP A 125 -9.30 -7.98 24.46
CA ASP A 125 -8.62 -8.59 25.59
C ASP A 125 -7.16 -8.12 25.62
N SER A 126 -6.78 -7.46 26.71
CA SER A 126 -5.46 -6.85 26.85
C SER A 126 -4.77 -7.46 28.08
N PRO A 127 -3.82 -8.38 27.85
CA PRO A 127 -3.06 -9.02 28.91
C PRO A 127 -2.33 -8.01 29.79
N LEU A 128 -2.15 -8.34 31.07
CA LEU A 128 -1.51 -7.45 32.04
C LEU A 128 -0.11 -7.00 31.59
N VAL A 129 0.67 -7.90 30.98
CA VAL A 129 2.02 -7.58 30.48
C VAL A 129 1.97 -6.47 29.42
N SER A 130 1.05 -6.56 28.46
CA SER A 130 0.87 -5.50 27.45
C SER A 130 0.41 -4.18 28.07
N LYS A 131 -0.53 -4.22 29.04
CA LYS A 131 -0.96 -3.02 29.76
C LYS A 131 0.20 -2.34 30.49
N VAL A 132 0.97 -3.11 31.26
CA VAL A 132 2.13 -2.59 32.00
C VAL A 132 3.16 -2.00 31.05
N ARG A 133 3.45 -2.66 29.91
CA ARG A 133 4.36 -2.12 28.89
C ARG A 133 3.89 -0.77 28.34
N LEU A 134 2.61 -0.62 28.03
CA LEU A 134 2.06 0.64 27.52
C LEU A 134 1.96 1.72 28.59
N GLU A 135 1.64 1.37 29.83
CA GLU A 135 1.52 2.34 30.93
C GLU A 135 2.89 2.90 31.37
N HIS A 136 3.97 2.11 31.26
CA HIS A 136 5.31 2.48 31.70
C HIS A 136 6.25 2.85 30.54
N ALA A 137 5.76 2.87 29.30
CA ALA A 137 6.56 3.29 28.16
C ALA A 137 6.83 4.79 28.21
N ALA A 138 8.02 5.18 27.76
CA ALA A 138 8.27 6.57 27.38
C ALA A 138 7.80 6.79 25.94
N TYR A 139 7.19 7.94 25.71
CA TYR A 139 6.74 8.40 24.40
C TYR A 139 7.55 9.65 24.04
N PRO A 140 8.79 9.52 23.55
CA PRO A 140 9.59 10.69 23.17
C PRO A 140 9.12 11.24 21.82
N GLU A 141 9.57 12.46 21.50
CA GLU A 141 9.57 12.94 20.12
C GLU A 141 10.68 12.21 19.34
N PHE A 142 10.38 11.78 18.12
CA PHE A 142 11.33 11.03 17.29
C PHE A 142 11.77 11.86 16.09
N ASP A 143 13.03 11.68 15.69
CA ASP A 143 13.52 12.11 14.37
C ASP A 143 13.41 10.96 13.33
N GLN A 144 13.66 11.28 12.06
CA GLN A 144 13.58 10.31 10.95
C GLN A 144 14.47 9.07 11.20
N LYS A 145 15.69 9.28 11.73
CA LYS A 145 16.66 8.21 11.95
C LYS A 145 16.19 7.26 13.06
N SER A 146 15.68 7.85 14.13
CA SER A 146 15.09 7.20 15.29
C SER A 146 13.90 6.33 14.90
N PHE A 147 13.01 6.86 14.04
CA PHE A 147 11.87 6.11 13.51
C PHE A 147 12.30 4.90 12.67
N HIS A 148 13.27 5.08 11.76
CA HIS A 148 13.77 3.97 10.95
C HIS A 148 14.41 2.87 11.80
N LEU A 149 15.21 3.24 12.79
CA LEU A 149 15.83 2.29 13.71
C LEU A 149 14.77 1.51 14.50
N ALA A 150 13.73 2.18 15.01
CA ALA A 150 12.63 1.53 15.71
C ALA A 150 11.86 0.55 14.83
N HIS A 151 11.60 0.92 13.57
CA HIS A 151 10.95 0.04 12.60
C HIS A 151 11.82 -1.21 12.35
N GLU A 152 13.13 -1.07 12.14
CA GLU A 152 14.02 -2.23 11.95
C GLU A 152 14.02 -3.18 13.15
N GLN A 153 14.04 -2.63 14.38
CA GLN A 153 13.90 -3.43 15.60
C GLN A 153 12.56 -4.17 15.64
N ALA A 154 11.46 -3.51 15.30
CA ALA A 154 10.14 -4.13 15.28
C ALA A 154 10.02 -5.27 14.26
N THR A 155 10.56 -5.07 13.06
CA THR A 155 10.60 -6.10 12.01
C THR A 155 11.46 -7.29 12.41
N ALA A 156 12.61 -7.04 13.07
CA ALA A 156 13.43 -8.12 13.61
C ALA A 156 12.70 -8.87 14.75
N TRP A 157 12.03 -8.13 15.63
CA TRP A 157 11.33 -8.68 16.79
C TRP A 157 10.22 -9.65 16.39
N ILE A 158 9.38 -9.31 15.41
CA ILE A 158 8.25 -10.19 15.01
C ILE A 158 8.72 -11.53 14.41
N GLY A 159 9.88 -11.53 13.76
CA GLY A 159 10.53 -12.75 13.24
C GLY A 159 11.09 -13.66 14.34
N LEU A 160 11.25 -13.14 15.55
CA LEU A 160 11.78 -13.86 16.73
C LEU A 160 10.71 -14.11 17.81
N ARG A 161 9.43 -13.77 17.53
CA ARG A 161 8.36 -13.89 18.51
C ARG A 161 8.21 -15.33 19.00
N SER A 162 7.84 -15.46 20.27
CA SER A 162 7.57 -16.74 20.93
C SER A 162 6.07 -16.94 21.16
N ALA A 163 5.68 -18.16 21.56
CA ALA A 163 4.31 -18.44 22.01
C ALA A 163 3.91 -17.60 23.23
N GLN A 164 4.86 -17.18 24.06
CA GLN A 164 4.59 -16.28 25.18
C GLN A 164 4.25 -14.88 24.68
N ASP A 165 4.99 -14.37 23.69
CA ASP A 165 4.68 -13.08 23.07
C ASP A 165 3.29 -13.07 22.44
N ASP A 166 2.89 -14.19 21.82
CA ASP A 166 1.55 -14.39 21.27
C ASP A 166 0.44 -14.44 22.33
N ALA A 167 0.75 -14.90 23.55
CA ALA A 167 -0.16 -14.92 24.68
C ALA A 167 -0.25 -13.55 25.37
N ASP A 168 0.84 -12.79 25.38
CA ASP A 168 0.91 -11.44 25.96
C ASP A 168 0.36 -10.36 25.03
N ALA A 169 0.16 -10.65 23.75
CA ALA A 169 -0.41 -9.74 22.77
C ALA A 169 -1.85 -9.33 23.09
N ILE A 170 -2.20 -8.08 22.79
CA ILE A 170 -3.57 -7.60 22.85
C ILE A 170 -4.36 -8.29 21.74
N GLN A 171 -5.50 -8.89 22.08
CA GLN A 171 -6.36 -9.58 21.14
C GLN A 171 -7.58 -8.72 20.84
N VAL A 172 -7.87 -8.54 19.56
CA VAL A 172 -9.07 -7.85 19.08
C VAL A 172 -9.95 -8.88 18.39
N HIS A 173 -11.10 -9.20 19.00
CA HIS A 173 -12.04 -10.21 18.53
C HIS A 173 -13.29 -9.54 17.96
N PHE A 174 -13.64 -9.84 16.71
CA PHE A 174 -14.83 -9.29 16.07
C PHE A 174 -16.07 -10.07 16.50
N THR A 175 -17.07 -9.37 17.04
CA THR A 175 -18.27 -9.98 17.59
C THR A 175 -19.49 -9.81 16.69
N GLU A 176 -19.68 -8.61 16.13
CA GLU A 176 -20.83 -8.27 15.31
C GLU A 176 -20.40 -7.43 14.11
N SER A 177 -20.86 -7.78 12.91
CA SER A 177 -20.61 -6.94 11.74
C SER A 177 -21.49 -5.69 11.76
N LEU A 178 -20.87 -4.53 11.61
CA LEU A 178 -21.55 -3.24 11.52
C LEU A 178 -22.05 -2.95 10.09
N VAL A 179 -21.52 -3.65 9.09
CA VAL A 179 -21.82 -3.44 7.66
C VAL A 179 -21.88 -4.80 6.96
N PRO A 180 -22.54 -4.93 5.80
CA PRO A 180 -22.45 -6.16 5.01
C PRO A 180 -20.98 -6.48 4.65
N GLU A 181 -20.59 -7.75 4.70
CA GLU A 181 -19.19 -8.17 4.42
C GLU A 181 -18.95 -8.53 2.94
N ASP A 182 -20.01 -8.43 2.13
CA ASP A 182 -20.08 -8.71 0.69
C ASP A 182 -20.36 -7.43 -0.11
N LEU A 183 -20.02 -6.26 0.46
CA LEU A 183 -20.24 -4.97 -0.18
C LEU A 183 -19.57 -4.89 -1.55
N MET A 184 -20.37 -4.48 -2.53
CA MET A 184 -19.88 -4.00 -3.81
C MET A 184 -19.90 -2.48 -3.80
N VAL A 185 -18.76 -1.86 -4.09
CA VAL A 185 -18.62 -0.41 -4.20
C VAL A 185 -18.52 -0.04 -5.67
N MET A 186 -19.48 0.77 -6.13
CA MET A 186 -19.43 1.44 -7.42
C MET A 186 -18.93 2.88 -7.21
N ASP A 187 -17.87 3.25 -7.89
CA ASP A 187 -17.30 4.59 -7.82
C ASP A 187 -17.64 5.37 -9.09
N LEU A 188 -18.40 6.46 -8.90
CA LEU A 188 -18.94 7.32 -9.94
C LEU A 188 -18.27 8.71 -9.98
N ARG A 189 -17.16 8.89 -9.27
CA ARG A 189 -16.40 10.15 -9.26
C ARG A 189 -15.79 10.40 -10.64
N TYR A 190 -16.50 11.16 -11.47
CA TYR A 190 -16.17 11.35 -12.89
C TYR A 190 -14.72 11.75 -13.12
N ASP A 191 -14.21 12.67 -12.30
CA ASP A 191 -12.82 13.16 -12.32
C ASP A 191 -11.78 12.03 -12.24
N GLN A 192 -12.01 11.01 -11.43
CA GLN A 192 -11.11 9.86 -11.27
C GLN A 192 -11.16 8.87 -12.44
N TYR A 193 -12.16 8.96 -13.31
CA TYR A 193 -12.36 8.04 -14.42
C TYR A 193 -12.29 8.75 -15.78
N THR A 194 -11.61 9.89 -15.86
CA THR A 194 -11.40 10.64 -17.12
C THR A 194 -10.16 10.22 -17.92
N PHE A 195 -9.40 9.23 -17.45
CA PHE A 195 -8.20 8.73 -18.15
C PHE A 195 -8.53 8.00 -19.46
N HIS A 196 -7.54 7.89 -20.33
CA HIS A 196 -7.71 7.23 -21.63
C HIS A 196 -7.88 5.71 -21.45
N GLY A 197 -8.97 5.16 -21.99
CA GLY A 197 -9.33 3.73 -21.83
C GLY A 197 -10.31 3.46 -20.68
N SER A 198 -10.65 4.47 -19.89
CA SER A 198 -11.64 4.38 -18.83
C SER A 198 -13.06 4.06 -19.35
N LYS A 199 -13.86 3.41 -18.51
CA LYS A 199 -15.31 3.20 -18.71
C LYS A 199 -16.18 4.29 -18.05
N GLY A 200 -15.56 5.26 -17.37
CA GLY A 200 -16.24 6.35 -16.66
C GLY A 200 -16.72 6.00 -15.24
N PHE A 201 -16.39 4.80 -14.75
CA PHE A 201 -16.71 4.35 -13.40
C PHE A 201 -15.75 3.22 -12.97
N GLY A 202 -15.68 2.99 -11.67
CA GLY A 202 -14.97 1.86 -11.06
C GLY A 202 -15.92 0.93 -10.32
N PHE A 203 -15.52 -0.33 -10.19
CA PHE A 203 -16.18 -1.31 -9.33
C PHE A 203 -15.14 -1.99 -8.47
N THR A 204 -15.49 -2.31 -7.24
CA THR A 204 -14.67 -3.13 -6.38
C THR A 204 -15.50 -3.93 -5.38
N SER A 205 -14.90 -5.01 -4.91
CA SER A 205 -15.36 -5.85 -3.81
C SER A 205 -14.12 -6.38 -3.08
N LEU A 206 -14.30 -6.82 -1.83
CA LEU A 206 -13.22 -7.42 -1.06
C LEU A 206 -12.75 -8.75 -1.68
N GLU A 207 -13.69 -9.61 -2.04
CA GLU A 207 -13.44 -10.87 -2.75
C GLU A 207 -13.48 -10.64 -4.26
N ARG A 208 -12.44 -11.08 -4.97
CA ARG A 208 -12.25 -10.78 -6.40
C ARG A 208 -11.85 -12.05 -7.16
N GLU A 209 -12.72 -12.49 -8.06
CA GLU A 209 -12.43 -13.64 -8.95
C GLU A 209 -11.49 -13.24 -10.10
N ASP A 210 -11.68 -12.06 -10.69
CA ASP A 210 -10.82 -11.49 -11.76
C ASP A 210 -9.83 -10.46 -11.21
N ALA A 211 -8.81 -10.92 -10.49
CA ALA A 211 -7.89 -10.05 -9.76
C ALA A 211 -7.12 -9.04 -10.63
N GLY A 212 -6.73 -9.42 -11.85
CA GLY A 212 -5.88 -8.60 -12.72
C GLY A 212 -6.52 -7.24 -13.05
N ARG A 213 -7.78 -7.25 -13.51
CA ARG A 213 -8.50 -6.03 -13.87
C ARG A 213 -8.71 -5.08 -12.69
N TYR A 214 -9.00 -5.62 -11.50
CA TYR A 214 -9.16 -4.79 -10.31
C TYR A 214 -7.81 -4.19 -9.87
N GLN A 215 -6.73 -4.96 -9.97
CA GLN A 215 -5.39 -4.47 -9.63
C GLN A 215 -4.96 -3.33 -10.56
N GLU A 216 -5.18 -3.46 -11.88
CA GLU A 216 -4.88 -2.39 -12.83
C GLU A 216 -5.62 -1.09 -12.48
N MET A 217 -6.92 -1.19 -12.16
CA MET A 217 -7.71 -0.03 -11.76
C MET A 217 -7.24 0.57 -10.44
N ASP A 218 -6.93 -0.28 -9.46
CA ASP A 218 -6.41 0.15 -8.17
C ASP A 218 -5.03 0.83 -8.33
N ILE A 219 -4.17 0.39 -9.27
CA ILE A 219 -2.91 1.05 -9.62
C ILE A 219 -3.16 2.39 -10.29
N ILE A 220 -4.10 2.49 -11.25
CA ILE A 220 -4.48 3.76 -11.88
C ILE A 220 -4.93 4.77 -10.83
N ASN A 221 -5.76 4.34 -9.87
CA ASN A 221 -6.22 5.18 -8.76
C ASN A 221 -5.08 5.67 -7.85
N LEU A 222 -4.03 4.87 -7.66
CA LEU A 222 -2.81 5.33 -6.99
C LEU A 222 -2.06 6.36 -7.84
N LEU A 223 -1.88 6.09 -9.13
CA LEU A 223 -1.17 6.99 -10.05
C LEU A 223 -1.87 8.35 -10.22
N HIS A 224 -3.20 8.40 -10.09
CA HIS A 224 -3.97 9.66 -10.09
C HIS A 224 -3.58 10.63 -8.97
N ARG A 225 -2.93 10.16 -7.90
CA ARG A 225 -2.41 11.03 -6.84
C ARG A 225 -1.19 11.85 -7.29
N VAL A 226 -0.60 11.49 -8.43
CA VAL A 226 0.68 12.02 -8.93
C VAL A 226 0.55 12.60 -10.33
N PHE A 227 -0.21 11.91 -11.19
CA PHE A 227 -0.36 12.22 -12.61
C PHE A 227 -1.80 12.61 -12.94
N ARG A 228 -1.96 13.51 -13.90
CA ARG A 228 -3.29 13.92 -14.36
C ARG A 228 -3.97 12.80 -15.14
N PRO A 229 -5.30 12.71 -15.12
CA PRO A 229 -6.03 11.69 -15.88
C PRO A 229 -5.71 11.66 -17.39
N ASP A 230 -5.58 12.83 -18.03
CA ASP A 230 -5.26 12.96 -19.45
C ASP A 230 -3.88 12.39 -19.83
N GLN A 231 -3.02 12.14 -18.84
CA GLN A 231 -1.68 11.59 -19.03
C GLN A 231 -1.66 10.06 -18.93
N ILE A 232 -2.74 9.43 -18.47
CA ILE A 232 -2.79 7.99 -18.18
C ILE A 232 -3.55 7.26 -19.30
N TYR A 233 -2.92 6.23 -19.85
CA TYR A 233 -3.47 5.35 -20.88
C TYR A 233 -3.58 3.93 -20.33
N HIS A 234 -4.80 3.41 -20.21
CA HIS A 234 -5.09 2.05 -19.74
C HIS A 234 -5.24 1.07 -20.92
N ALA A 235 -4.50 -0.03 -20.87
CA ALA A 235 -4.43 -1.07 -21.89
C ALA A 235 -4.25 -0.56 -23.34
N PRO A 236 -3.30 0.36 -23.60
CA PRO A 236 -3.05 0.84 -24.97
C PRO A 236 -2.60 -0.31 -25.87
N LYS A 237 -3.16 -0.33 -27.09
CA LYS A 237 -2.87 -1.40 -28.06
C LYS A 237 -1.95 -0.93 -29.16
N ARG A 238 -1.17 -1.84 -29.73
CA ARG A 238 -0.35 -1.55 -30.91
C ARG A 238 -1.24 -1.27 -32.12
N PHE A 239 -0.81 -0.37 -32.99
CA PHE A 239 -1.64 0.05 -34.13
C PHE A 239 -1.80 -1.02 -35.22
N TYR A 240 -0.90 -2.00 -35.30
CA TYR A 240 -0.86 -2.98 -36.40
C TYR A 240 -1.49 -4.34 -36.07
N ASP A 241 -1.22 -4.91 -34.89
CA ASP A 241 -1.71 -6.24 -34.46
C ASP A 241 -2.81 -6.17 -33.38
N LYS A 242 -3.04 -4.97 -32.82
CA LYS A 242 -3.96 -4.71 -31.70
C LYS A 242 -3.60 -5.47 -30.41
N GLU A 243 -2.39 -6.03 -30.32
CA GLU A 243 -1.88 -6.57 -29.06
C GLU A 243 -1.66 -5.43 -28.06
N GLU A 244 -1.84 -5.73 -26.79
CA GLU A 244 -1.60 -4.76 -25.73
C GLU A 244 -0.09 -4.43 -25.63
N ILE A 245 0.21 -3.14 -25.45
CA ILE A 245 1.59 -2.66 -25.30
C ILE A 245 2.06 -2.89 -23.87
N ALA A 246 1.24 -2.47 -22.90
CA ALA A 246 1.42 -2.61 -21.46
C ALA A 246 0.06 -2.40 -20.77
N ASP A 247 -0.05 -2.78 -19.51
CA ASP A 247 -1.29 -2.59 -18.76
C ASP A 247 -1.60 -1.09 -18.62
N ILE A 248 -0.60 -0.27 -18.30
CA ILE A 248 -0.75 1.19 -18.18
C ILE A 248 0.47 1.90 -18.77
N VAL A 249 0.23 3.01 -19.48
CA VAL A 249 1.28 3.93 -19.95
C VAL A 249 0.95 5.33 -19.46
N VAL A 250 1.90 6.00 -18.82
CA VAL A 250 1.77 7.40 -18.39
C VAL A 250 2.67 8.27 -19.26
N ILE A 251 2.11 9.30 -19.89
CA ILE A 251 2.83 10.21 -20.78
C ILE A 251 2.62 11.64 -20.29
N THR A 252 3.69 12.23 -19.78
CA THR A 252 3.73 13.62 -19.32
C THR A 252 4.52 14.48 -20.31
N ASP A 253 4.86 15.71 -19.95
CA ASP A 253 5.75 16.53 -20.78
C ASP A 253 7.22 16.09 -20.69
N SER A 254 7.62 15.46 -19.57
CA SER A 254 8.99 15.01 -19.29
C SER A 254 9.20 13.52 -19.45
N THR A 255 8.15 12.70 -19.36
CA THR A 255 8.29 11.26 -19.10
C THR A 255 7.31 10.43 -19.92
N CYS A 256 7.75 9.23 -20.31
CA CYS A 256 6.92 8.14 -20.79
C CYS A 256 7.19 6.94 -19.87
N MET A 257 6.30 6.70 -18.91
CA MET A 257 6.41 5.61 -17.95
C MET A 257 5.54 4.42 -18.39
N ILE A 258 6.15 3.25 -18.49
CA ILE A 258 5.48 1.99 -18.81
C ILE A 258 5.24 1.25 -17.50
N VAL A 259 3.99 0.89 -17.19
CA VAL A 259 3.66 0.16 -15.98
C VAL A 259 3.09 -1.20 -16.36
N GLN A 260 3.66 -2.26 -15.79
CA GLN A 260 3.15 -3.61 -15.92
C GLN A 260 2.81 -4.16 -14.55
N ALA A 261 1.55 -4.51 -14.37
CA ALA A 261 1.00 -5.12 -13.19
C ALA A 261 0.97 -6.64 -13.31
N LYS A 262 1.27 -7.33 -12.21
CA LYS A 262 0.98 -8.75 -12.06
C LYS A 262 0.31 -8.96 -10.71
N ASP A 263 -0.90 -9.50 -10.76
CA ASP A 263 -1.61 -9.97 -9.58
C ASP A 263 -1.67 -11.49 -9.50
N SER A 264 -1.97 -11.98 -8.31
CA SER A 264 -2.43 -13.34 -8.09
C SER A 264 -3.82 -13.30 -7.45
N PRO A 265 -4.71 -14.27 -7.72
CA PRO A 265 -6.06 -14.29 -7.16
C PRO A 265 -6.09 -14.04 -5.66
N ASN A 266 -6.98 -13.16 -5.19
CA ASN A 266 -7.19 -12.91 -3.76
C ASN A 266 -8.32 -13.80 -3.23
N THR A 267 -8.05 -15.11 -3.15
CA THR A 267 -8.98 -16.12 -2.64
C THR A 267 -8.44 -16.75 -1.36
N GLU A 268 -9.31 -17.26 -0.49
CA GLU A 268 -8.93 -18.01 0.72
C GLU A 268 -7.96 -19.17 0.40
N GLN A 269 -8.17 -19.86 -0.73
CA GLN A 269 -7.27 -20.93 -1.18
C GLN A 269 -5.86 -20.43 -1.51
N THR A 270 -5.72 -19.19 -1.97
CA THR A 270 -4.42 -18.61 -2.29
C THR A 270 -3.70 -18.09 -1.03
N GLN A 271 -4.45 -17.66 -0.01
CA GLN A 271 -3.90 -17.29 1.29
C GLN A 271 -3.23 -18.47 2.01
N ASN A 272 -3.84 -19.66 1.95
CA ASN A 272 -3.35 -20.90 2.59
C ASN A 272 -2.08 -21.53 1.96
N ARG A 273 -1.42 -20.87 0.99
CA ARG A 273 -0.17 -21.37 0.40
C ARG A 273 1.00 -21.12 1.35
N THR A 274 1.94 -22.07 1.41
CA THR A 274 3.17 -21.90 2.18
C THR A 274 3.98 -20.69 1.72
N LEU A 275 4.68 -20.02 2.64
CA LEU A 275 5.53 -18.87 2.36
C LEU A 275 6.53 -19.11 1.20
N GLN A 276 7.15 -20.30 1.15
CA GLN A 276 8.06 -20.66 0.06
C GLN A 276 7.39 -20.65 -1.31
N ARG A 277 6.13 -21.11 -1.40
CA ARG A 277 5.35 -21.05 -2.64
C ARG A 277 4.96 -19.61 -2.99
N LYS A 278 4.66 -18.77 -1.99
CA LYS A 278 4.39 -17.33 -2.20
C LYS A 278 5.63 -16.61 -2.77
N LYS A 279 6.83 -16.87 -2.23
CA LYS A 279 8.11 -16.33 -2.73
C LYS A 279 8.41 -16.70 -4.18
N LEU A 280 8.33 -18.00 -4.51
CA LEU A 280 8.55 -18.47 -5.88
C LEU A 280 7.54 -17.88 -6.87
N ALA A 281 6.27 -17.77 -6.45
CA ALA A 281 5.24 -17.14 -7.27
C ALA A 281 5.54 -15.66 -7.52
N SER A 282 5.97 -14.91 -6.51
CA SER A 282 6.35 -13.50 -6.63
C SER A 282 7.52 -13.29 -7.62
N VAL A 283 8.58 -14.10 -7.54
CA VAL A 283 9.70 -14.06 -8.51
C VAL A 283 9.21 -14.37 -9.93
N HIS A 284 8.35 -15.38 -10.10
CA HIS A 284 7.79 -15.73 -11.41
C HIS A 284 6.93 -14.59 -11.98
N MET A 285 6.12 -13.93 -11.15
CA MET A 285 5.31 -12.79 -11.53
C MET A 285 6.19 -11.61 -11.97
N LEU A 286 7.24 -11.30 -11.21
CA LEU A 286 8.19 -10.25 -11.60
C LEU A 286 8.82 -10.56 -12.97
N LYS A 287 9.33 -11.77 -13.19
CA LYS A 287 9.89 -12.18 -14.50
C LYS A 287 8.88 -12.00 -15.64
N GLY A 288 7.62 -12.36 -15.39
CA GLY A 288 6.52 -12.14 -16.34
C GLY A 288 6.32 -10.66 -16.67
N ALA A 289 6.30 -9.79 -15.66
CA ALA A 289 6.16 -8.35 -15.82
C ALA A 289 7.35 -7.75 -16.60
N LEU A 290 8.58 -8.10 -16.22
CA LEU A 290 9.80 -7.61 -16.88
C LEU A 290 9.88 -8.03 -18.35
N LYS A 291 9.42 -9.25 -18.69
CA LYS A 291 9.33 -9.70 -20.08
C LYS A 291 8.38 -8.84 -20.91
N GLN A 292 7.22 -8.48 -20.37
CA GLN A 292 6.27 -7.59 -21.05
C GLN A 292 6.83 -6.17 -21.19
N ILE A 293 7.47 -5.65 -20.14
CA ILE A 293 8.17 -4.36 -20.17
C ILE A 293 9.23 -4.34 -21.28
N SER A 294 10.08 -5.38 -21.39
CA SER A 294 11.07 -5.50 -22.47
C SER A 294 10.42 -5.38 -23.85
N GLY A 295 9.27 -6.05 -24.05
CA GLY A 295 8.47 -5.95 -25.27
C GLY A 295 7.91 -4.53 -25.52
N ALA A 296 7.35 -3.91 -24.49
CA ALA A 296 6.78 -2.56 -24.55
C ALA A 296 7.84 -1.51 -24.89
N VAL A 297 8.99 -1.54 -24.22
CA VAL A 297 10.13 -0.65 -24.46
C VAL A 297 10.63 -0.80 -25.90
N LYS A 298 10.85 -2.04 -26.37
CA LYS A 298 11.26 -2.31 -27.75
C LYS A 298 10.25 -1.79 -28.76
N TYR A 299 8.95 -1.96 -28.49
CA TYR A 299 7.89 -1.42 -29.34
C TYR A 299 7.96 0.11 -29.41
N ILE A 300 8.03 0.76 -28.26
CA ILE A 300 8.12 2.23 -28.14
C ILE A 300 9.35 2.75 -28.89
N VAL A 301 10.52 2.15 -28.71
CA VAL A 301 11.76 2.59 -29.36
C VAL A 301 11.70 2.42 -30.89
N ARG A 302 11.13 1.32 -31.37
CA ARG A 302 11.04 1.02 -32.82
C ARG A 302 9.99 1.87 -33.54
N ASN A 303 8.94 2.30 -32.85
CA ASN A 303 7.84 3.05 -33.43
C ASN A 303 7.94 4.52 -33.01
N ARG A 304 8.56 5.33 -33.87
CA ARG A 304 8.70 6.78 -33.71
C ARG A 304 8.05 7.50 -34.90
N PRO A 305 7.01 8.33 -34.70
CA PRO A 305 6.35 8.67 -33.42
C PRO A 305 5.71 7.44 -32.75
N PHE A 306 5.52 7.51 -31.43
CA PHE A 306 4.89 6.43 -30.67
C PHE A 306 3.41 6.36 -31.03
N ARG A 307 3.00 5.25 -31.63
CA ARG A 307 1.63 5.03 -32.12
C ARG A 307 0.94 3.97 -31.28
N MET A 308 -0.28 4.23 -30.86
CA MET A 308 -1.11 3.29 -30.12
C MET A 308 -2.59 3.46 -30.50
N LEU A 309 -3.40 2.46 -30.21
CA LEU A 309 -4.85 2.49 -30.34
C LEU A 309 -5.48 2.62 -28.96
N MET A 310 -6.33 3.63 -28.83
CA MET A 310 -7.21 3.83 -27.67
C MET A 310 -8.65 3.81 -28.15
N ASN A 311 -9.47 2.89 -27.62
CA ASN A 311 -10.88 2.75 -28.00
C ASN A 311 -11.11 2.68 -29.53
N GLY A 312 -10.17 2.07 -30.24
CA GLY A 312 -10.20 1.94 -31.71
C GLY A 312 -9.70 3.15 -32.49
N GLN A 313 -9.36 4.26 -31.82
CA GLN A 313 -8.76 5.44 -32.44
C GLN A 313 -7.23 5.40 -32.32
N GLU A 314 -6.56 5.74 -33.41
CA GLU A 314 -5.10 5.86 -33.41
C GLU A 314 -4.68 7.17 -32.75
N ILE A 315 -3.80 7.06 -31.76
CA ILE A 315 -3.11 8.16 -31.12
C ILE A 315 -1.64 8.06 -31.50
N SER A 316 -1.09 9.18 -31.99
CA SER A 316 0.32 9.31 -32.36
C SER A 316 0.94 10.41 -31.51
N ILE A 317 1.97 10.06 -30.75
CA ILE A 317 2.65 10.97 -29.83
C ILE A 317 4.13 11.00 -30.18
N ASP A 318 4.65 12.20 -30.44
CA ASP A 318 6.10 12.38 -30.50
C ASP A 318 6.65 12.40 -29.07
N LEU A 319 7.42 11.36 -28.72
CA LEU A 319 8.05 11.28 -27.40
C LEU A 319 9.22 12.26 -27.25
N GLY A 320 9.77 12.80 -28.34
CA GLY A 320 10.82 13.82 -28.29
C GLY A 320 11.98 13.43 -27.37
N LYS A 321 12.25 14.28 -26.36
CA LYS A 321 13.30 14.09 -25.35
C LYS A 321 12.79 13.50 -24.03
N ARG A 322 11.55 13.00 -23.98
CA ARG A 322 10.99 12.42 -22.75
C ARG A 322 11.84 11.26 -22.27
N GLN A 323 11.99 11.16 -20.96
CA GLN A 323 12.62 10.01 -20.34
C GLN A 323 11.69 8.81 -20.43
N ILE A 324 12.20 7.68 -20.90
CA ILE A 324 11.45 6.42 -20.93
C ILE A 324 11.88 5.64 -19.70
N ILE A 325 10.92 5.33 -18.84
CA ILE A 325 11.14 4.56 -17.62
C ILE A 325 10.09 3.46 -17.52
N SER A 326 10.35 2.46 -16.69
CA SER A 326 9.44 1.33 -16.50
C SER A 326 9.21 1.00 -15.03
N LEU A 327 8.02 0.55 -14.71
CA LEU A 327 7.63 0.15 -13.36
C LEU A 327 6.95 -1.22 -13.43
N ALA A 328 7.55 -2.21 -12.78
CA ALA A 328 6.90 -3.49 -12.54
C ALA A 328 6.17 -3.42 -11.19
N VAL A 329 4.87 -3.67 -11.18
CA VAL A 329 4.07 -3.73 -9.95
C VAL A 329 3.63 -5.16 -9.74
N VAL A 330 4.07 -5.77 -8.64
CA VAL A 330 3.63 -7.10 -8.23
C VAL A 330 2.79 -7.01 -6.97
N ARG A 331 2.03 -8.07 -6.67
CA ARG A 331 1.21 -8.10 -5.45
C ARG A 331 2.03 -7.91 -4.17
N GLU A 332 3.14 -8.63 -4.04
CA GLU A 332 3.94 -8.70 -2.82
C GLU A 332 5.40 -9.01 -3.15
N MET A 333 6.33 -8.37 -2.44
CA MET A 333 7.77 -8.60 -2.53
C MET A 333 8.35 -8.94 -1.16
N PHE A 334 9.19 -9.99 -1.11
CA PHE A 334 9.78 -10.50 0.12
C PHE A 334 11.21 -9.98 0.31
N ILE A 335 11.53 -9.49 1.51
CA ILE A 335 12.83 -8.88 1.84
C ILE A 335 14.00 -9.83 1.55
N ASP A 336 13.85 -11.11 1.88
CA ASP A 336 14.90 -12.11 1.70
C ASP A 336 15.07 -12.61 0.26
N THR A 337 14.22 -12.14 -0.67
CA THR A 337 14.26 -12.48 -2.10
C THR A 337 14.75 -11.31 -2.98
N TYR A 338 15.21 -10.20 -2.37
CA TYR A 338 15.66 -9.01 -3.11
C TYR A 338 16.91 -9.23 -3.95
N THR A 339 17.72 -10.23 -3.62
CA THR A 339 18.87 -10.61 -4.44
C THR A 339 18.40 -11.10 -5.81
N GLU A 340 17.42 -12.01 -5.83
CA GLU A 340 16.83 -12.54 -7.06
C GLU A 340 16.10 -11.44 -7.84
N TYR A 341 15.31 -10.59 -7.17
CA TYR A 341 14.63 -9.48 -7.83
C TYR A 341 15.62 -8.51 -8.49
N SER A 342 16.72 -8.19 -7.80
CA SER A 342 17.74 -7.29 -8.32
C SER A 342 18.44 -7.85 -9.55
N GLN A 343 18.76 -9.15 -9.56
CA GLN A 343 19.37 -9.82 -10.72
C GLN A 343 18.49 -9.72 -11.97
N GLU A 344 17.18 -9.93 -11.82
CA GLU A 344 16.24 -9.84 -12.95
C GLU A 344 16.07 -8.40 -13.45
N LEU A 345 16.03 -7.42 -12.54
CA LEU A 345 15.97 -6.00 -12.90
C LEU A 345 17.23 -5.52 -13.63
N PHE A 346 18.42 -5.92 -13.18
CA PHE A 346 19.66 -5.63 -13.90
C PHE A 346 19.71 -6.33 -15.26
N SER A 347 19.26 -7.58 -15.35
CA SER A 347 19.19 -8.31 -16.62
C SER A 347 18.30 -7.59 -17.64
N LEU A 348 17.15 -7.06 -17.20
CA LEU A 348 16.31 -6.22 -18.05
C LEU A 348 17.04 -4.93 -18.45
N PHE A 349 17.68 -4.24 -17.50
CA PHE A 349 18.40 -3.00 -17.78
C PHE A 349 19.53 -3.22 -18.80
N ASP A 350 20.28 -4.30 -18.71
CA ASP A 350 21.32 -4.66 -19.68
C ASP A 350 20.74 -4.97 -21.06
N GLU A 351 19.53 -5.54 -21.12
CA GLU A 351 18.85 -5.87 -22.37
C GLU A 351 18.32 -4.63 -23.11
N VAL A 352 17.61 -3.73 -22.40
CA VAL A 352 16.89 -2.61 -23.05
C VAL A 352 17.55 -1.25 -22.84
N ASN A 353 18.47 -1.12 -21.88
CA ASN A 353 19.16 0.12 -21.50
C ASN A 353 18.21 1.28 -21.10
N PHE A 354 17.09 0.94 -20.47
CA PHE A 354 16.15 1.90 -19.88
C PHE A 354 15.90 1.57 -18.41
N PRO A 355 15.83 2.59 -17.53
CA PRO A 355 15.58 2.37 -16.10
C PRO A 355 14.29 1.60 -15.85
N CYS A 356 14.36 0.64 -14.94
CA CYS A 356 13.19 -0.07 -14.41
C CYS A 356 13.37 -0.27 -12.90
N ILE A 357 12.31 -0.07 -12.12
CA ILE A 357 12.23 -0.56 -10.74
C ILE A 357 11.03 -1.51 -10.60
N ALA A 358 11.07 -2.35 -9.57
CA ALA A 358 9.92 -3.16 -9.17
C ALA A 358 9.42 -2.67 -7.81
N LEU A 359 8.11 -2.57 -7.66
CA LEU A 359 7.44 -2.26 -6.41
C LEU A 359 6.37 -3.32 -6.14
N ASP A 360 6.13 -3.65 -4.87
CA ASP A 360 4.85 -4.24 -4.50
C ASP A 360 3.74 -3.18 -4.43
N TYR A 361 2.48 -3.63 -4.31
CA TYR A 361 1.34 -2.72 -4.26
C TYR A 361 1.41 -1.75 -3.06
N ALA A 362 1.89 -2.20 -1.90
CA ALA A 362 2.00 -1.39 -0.70
C ALA A 362 3.11 -0.31 -0.84
N GLU A 363 4.20 -0.63 -1.52
CA GLU A 363 5.24 0.32 -1.90
C GLU A 363 4.70 1.37 -2.86
N LEU A 364 3.97 0.96 -3.91
CA LEU A 364 3.37 1.93 -4.83
C LEU A 364 2.37 2.85 -4.11
N HIS A 365 1.57 2.31 -3.20
CA HIS A 365 0.69 3.11 -2.34
C HIS A 365 1.48 4.13 -1.52
N SER A 366 2.61 3.73 -0.95
CA SER A 366 3.49 4.63 -0.20
C SER A 366 4.07 5.72 -1.10
N TYR A 367 4.64 5.36 -2.25
CA TYR A 367 5.17 6.30 -3.24
C TYR A 367 4.14 7.35 -3.63
N THR A 368 2.93 6.92 -4.00
CA THR A 368 1.88 7.82 -4.46
C THR A 368 1.19 8.60 -3.32
N SER A 369 1.36 8.17 -2.07
CA SER A 369 0.88 8.91 -0.90
C SER A 369 1.83 10.03 -0.50
N TYR A 370 3.14 9.77 -0.50
CA TYR A 370 4.16 10.72 -0.04
C TYR A 370 4.77 11.57 -1.18
N CYS A 371 4.71 11.09 -2.43
CA CYS A 371 5.16 11.83 -3.60
C CYS A 371 3.96 12.24 -4.46
N ARG A 372 3.35 13.39 -4.15
CA ARG A 372 2.07 13.87 -4.76
C ARG A 372 2.20 14.55 -6.12
N ASP A 373 3.38 14.59 -6.70
CA ASP A 373 3.60 15.11 -8.04
C ASP A 373 4.70 14.34 -8.78
N GLU A 374 4.72 14.50 -10.10
CA GLU A 374 5.68 13.84 -10.99
C GLU A 374 7.13 14.05 -10.53
N ARG A 375 7.49 15.25 -10.08
CA ARG A 375 8.88 15.56 -9.72
C ARG A 375 9.33 14.75 -8.50
N HIS A 376 8.53 14.73 -7.44
CA HIS A 376 8.85 13.97 -6.23
C HIS A 376 8.83 12.45 -6.51
N PHE A 377 7.85 11.99 -7.30
CA PHE A 377 7.75 10.57 -7.65
C PHE A 377 8.96 10.10 -8.47
N LEU A 378 9.37 10.87 -9.48
CA LEU A 378 10.56 10.56 -10.27
C LEU A 378 11.85 10.72 -9.45
N GLY A 379 11.90 11.68 -8.52
CA GLY A 379 13.01 11.81 -7.57
C GLY A 379 13.22 10.54 -6.75
N ALA A 380 12.16 10.04 -6.13
CA ALA A 380 12.17 8.79 -5.38
C ALA A 380 12.54 7.58 -6.27
N TYR A 381 11.93 7.48 -7.46
CA TYR A 381 12.23 6.44 -8.45
C TYR A 381 13.72 6.40 -8.79
N PHE A 382 14.31 7.55 -9.15
CA PHE A 382 15.70 7.62 -9.56
C PHE A 382 16.67 7.50 -8.39
N GLN A 383 16.26 7.87 -7.17
CA GLN A 383 17.04 7.59 -5.97
C GLN A 383 17.26 6.09 -5.80
N VAL A 384 16.19 5.29 -5.89
CA VAL A 384 16.27 3.83 -5.81
C VAL A 384 17.11 3.26 -6.94
N PHE A 385 16.83 3.66 -8.18
CA PHE A 385 17.54 3.14 -9.35
C PHE A 385 19.04 3.47 -9.32
N ASN A 386 19.40 4.71 -9.00
CA ASN A 386 20.80 5.13 -8.95
C ASN A 386 21.55 4.49 -7.78
N PHE A 387 20.91 4.37 -6.61
CA PHE A 387 21.48 3.61 -5.49
C PHE A 387 21.76 2.16 -5.91
N ALA A 388 20.81 1.52 -6.59
CA ALA A 388 20.98 0.15 -7.07
C ALA A 388 22.18 0.03 -8.00
N ARG A 389 22.32 0.94 -8.97
CA ARG A 389 23.47 0.96 -9.89
C ARG A 389 24.81 1.10 -9.18
N SER A 390 24.87 1.87 -8.11
CA SER A 390 26.11 2.05 -7.34
C SER A 390 26.43 0.88 -6.40
N ASN A 391 25.41 0.18 -5.88
CA ASN A 391 25.58 -0.82 -4.81
C ASN A 391 25.32 -2.26 -5.27
N GLY A 392 24.84 -2.48 -6.50
CA GLY A 392 24.58 -3.81 -7.07
C GLY A 392 23.31 -4.50 -6.56
N SER A 393 22.43 -3.80 -5.85
CA SER A 393 21.16 -4.34 -5.36
C SER A 393 20.10 -3.24 -5.21
N PHE A 394 18.85 -3.53 -5.58
CA PHE A 394 17.74 -2.61 -5.48
C PHE A 394 17.25 -2.49 -4.02
N PRO A 395 17.23 -1.30 -3.43
CA PRO A 395 16.74 -1.11 -2.07
C PRO A 395 15.21 -0.99 -2.04
N ARG A 396 14.61 -1.22 -0.86
CA ARG A 396 13.26 -0.75 -0.55
C ARG A 396 13.33 0.69 -0.07
N LEU A 397 12.63 1.60 -0.74
CA LEU A 397 12.50 2.97 -0.25
C LEU A 397 11.56 2.98 0.96
N ARG A 398 11.95 3.67 2.03
CA ARG A 398 11.12 3.89 3.21
C ARG A 398 10.84 5.37 3.34
N PHE A 399 9.57 5.69 3.52
CA PHE A 399 9.11 7.01 3.91
C PHE A 399 8.98 7.04 5.43
N GLY A 400 9.27 8.18 6.04
CA GLY A 400 9.30 8.35 7.49
C GLY A 400 8.53 9.57 7.98
N LEU A 401 8.91 10.06 9.16
CA LEU A 401 8.26 11.16 9.86
C LEU A 401 8.27 12.48 9.09
N GLU A 402 9.37 12.80 8.41
CA GLU A 402 9.46 14.04 7.62
C GLU A 402 8.46 14.03 6.45
N ASP A 403 8.34 12.88 5.77
CA ASP A 403 7.39 12.68 4.68
C ASP A 403 5.94 12.76 5.17
N ALA A 404 5.66 12.15 6.33
CA ALA A 404 4.35 12.24 6.98
C ALA A 404 4.02 13.68 7.41
N ALA A 405 4.99 14.43 7.94
CA ALA A 405 4.80 15.83 8.33
C ALA A 405 4.55 16.75 7.12
N ILE A 406 5.19 16.49 5.97
CA ILE A 406 4.91 17.18 4.71
C ILE A 406 3.48 16.86 4.26
N LEU A 407 3.11 15.58 4.23
CA LEU A 407 1.78 15.12 3.83
C LEU A 407 0.66 15.78 4.65
N MET A 408 0.83 15.89 5.97
CA MET A 408 -0.15 16.53 6.86
C MET A 408 -0.25 18.05 6.63
N ARG A 409 0.88 18.73 6.38
CA ARG A 409 0.88 20.17 6.07
C ARG A 409 0.20 20.48 4.74
N GLU A 410 0.50 19.71 3.70
CA GLU A 410 -0.11 19.89 2.37
C GLU A 410 -1.60 19.55 2.36
N SER A 411 -2.02 18.57 3.17
CA SER A 411 -3.44 18.21 3.33
C SER A 411 -4.23 19.23 4.19
N GLY A 412 -3.54 20.20 4.79
CA GLY A 412 -4.10 21.32 5.56
C GLY A 412 -4.35 22.59 4.74
N VAL A 413 -4.02 22.60 3.44
CA VAL A 413 -4.32 23.72 2.54
C VAL A 413 -5.58 23.40 1.74
N ASP A 414 -6.73 23.45 2.43
CA ASP A 414 -8.03 23.80 1.85
C ASP A 414 -9.07 23.88 2.99
N GLY A 415 -9.24 25.09 3.52
CA GLY A 415 -10.40 25.43 4.36
C GLY A 415 -10.12 26.36 5.54
N ALA A 416 -10.10 27.66 5.25
CA ALA A 416 -10.55 28.82 6.06
C ALA A 416 -10.06 28.97 7.51
#